data_AF-A0A4Y8HX01-F1
#
_entry.id   AF-A0A4Y8HX01-F1
#
_cell.length_a   1.000
_cell.length_b   1.000
_cell.length_c   1.000
_cell.angle_alpha   90.00
_cell.angle_beta   90.00
_cell.angle_gamma   90.00
#
_symmetry.space_group_name_H-M   'P 1'
#
loop_
_entity.id
_entity.type
_entity.pdbx_description
1 polymer ?
#
loop_
_entity_poly.entity_id
_entity_poly.type
_entity_poly.pdbx_seq_one_letter_code
_entity_poly.pdbx_strand_id
1 'polypeptide(L)'
;MKYFIYARKSTEDENRQILSIEAQLVELIEFAAKEKLEIVASFQEAKTAKEPGRMKFAEMLNEIEKGKADGIILWHPDRLARNSVDGGRIIHLVDRGLIKSLKFPTFWFEPTPQGLFMLNIAFGQSKYYVDSLSENTKRGLRQKIRNGVWPSWAPVGYLNNHKNKICQIPRPL
;
A
#
# COMPACT_ATOMS: atom_id res chain seq x y z
N MET A 1 26.42 2.89 2.53
CA MET A 1 25.32 2.11 1.92
C MET A 1 24.36 3.11 1.32
N LYS A 2 23.92 2.84 0.09
CA LYS A 2 23.04 3.73 -0.66
C LYS A 2 21.59 3.29 -0.53
N TYR A 3 20.68 4.23 -0.37
CA TYR A 3 19.26 3.95 -0.15
C TYR A 3 18.37 4.62 -1.20
N PHE A 4 17.29 3.93 -1.55
CA PHE A 4 16.17 4.52 -2.25
C PHE A 4 15.02 4.81 -1.30
N ILE A 5 14.33 5.93 -1.52
CA ILE A 5 13.07 6.22 -0.85
C ILE A 5 11.93 5.72 -1.72
N TYR A 6 10.97 5.01 -1.14
CA TYR A 6 9.76 4.59 -1.82
C TYR A 6 8.50 5.07 -1.08
N ALA A 7 7.74 5.94 -1.73
CA ALA A 7 6.49 6.49 -1.20
C ALA A 7 5.30 6.11 -2.08
N ARG A 8 4.17 5.78 -1.45
CA ARG A 8 2.98 5.31 -2.17
C ARG A 8 1.70 5.88 -1.59
N LYS A 9 0.76 6.27 -2.47
CA LYS A 9 -0.65 6.50 -2.12
C LYS A 9 -1.53 5.48 -2.84
N SER A 10 -2.37 4.80 -2.08
CA SER A 10 -3.39 3.92 -2.66
C SER A 10 -4.56 4.78 -3.12
N THR A 11 -4.98 4.67 -4.38
CA THR A 11 -6.14 5.38 -4.94
C THR A 11 -7.47 4.98 -4.31
N GLU A 12 -7.54 3.82 -3.66
CA GLU A 12 -8.78 3.27 -3.09
C GLU A 12 -9.01 3.60 -1.61
N ASP A 13 -8.03 4.16 -0.90
CA ASP A 13 -8.08 4.38 0.56
C ASP A 13 -8.35 5.86 0.90
N GLU A 14 -9.46 6.45 0.46
CA GLU A 14 -9.86 7.82 0.86
C GLU A 14 -10.22 7.92 2.35
N ASN A 15 -10.61 6.81 2.98
CA ASN A 15 -11.15 6.78 4.36
C ASN A 15 -10.11 6.51 5.45
N ARG A 16 -8.86 6.22 5.10
CA ARG A 16 -7.79 6.08 6.10
C ARG A 16 -7.01 7.39 6.13
N GLN A 17 -6.70 7.91 7.31
CA GLN A 17 -5.72 8.98 7.54
C GLN A 17 -4.33 8.51 7.05
N ILE A 18 -4.17 8.34 5.74
CA ILE A 18 -2.92 7.99 5.11
C ILE A 18 -2.29 9.30 4.72
N LEU A 19 -1.11 9.56 5.29
CA LEU A 19 -0.26 10.70 4.95
C LEU A 19 -0.15 10.83 3.42
N SER A 20 -0.24 12.07 2.92
CA SER A 20 0.01 12.37 1.52
C SER A 20 1.40 11.84 1.12
N ILE A 21 1.64 11.63 -0.18
CA ILE A 21 2.97 11.22 -0.65
C ILE A 21 4.03 12.21 -0.17
N GLU A 22 3.74 13.50 -0.22
CA GLU A 22 4.62 14.56 0.29
C GLU A 22 4.92 14.41 1.77
N ALA A 23 3.90 14.19 2.61
CA ALA A 23 4.10 14.02 4.04
C ALA A 23 4.92 12.75 4.37
N GLN A 24 4.71 11.66 3.61
CA GLN A 24 5.56 10.47 3.72
C GLN A 24 7.01 10.76 3.35
N LEU A 25 7.25 11.52 2.27
CA LEU A 25 8.61 11.87 1.85
C LEU A 25 9.33 12.72 2.89
N VAL A 26 8.66 13.72 3.46
CA VAL A 26 9.23 14.56 4.51
C VAL A 26 9.67 13.70 5.70
N GLU A 27 8.79 12.83 6.19
CA GLU A 27 9.10 11.93 7.31
C GLU A 27 10.25 10.97 6.98
N LEU A 28 10.30 10.43 5.76
CA LEU A 28 11.36 9.52 5.33
C LEU A 28 12.71 10.21 5.14
N ILE A 29 12.70 11.46 4.65
CA ILE A 29 13.91 12.29 4.52
C ILE A 29 14.44 12.65 5.91
N GLU A 30 13.57 13.05 6.84
CA GLU A 30 13.96 13.32 8.23
C GLU A 30 14.51 12.07 8.92
N PHE A 31 13.88 10.91 8.71
CA PHE A 31 14.35 9.64 9.23
C PHE A 31 15.73 9.29 8.67
N ALA A 32 15.93 9.42 7.36
CA ALA A 32 17.20 9.19 6.71
C ALA A 32 18.30 10.14 7.22
N ALA A 33 17.96 11.42 7.45
CA ALA A 33 18.88 12.40 8.01
C ALA A 33 19.29 12.04 9.45
N LYS A 34 18.34 11.60 10.29
CA LYS A 34 18.60 11.14 11.67
C LYS A 34 19.51 9.91 11.70
N GLU A 35 19.28 8.94 10.83
CA GLU A 35 20.10 7.73 10.71
C GLU A 35 21.39 7.94 9.87
N LYS A 36 21.62 9.15 9.33
CA LYS A 36 22.75 9.51 8.46
C LYS A 36 22.87 8.60 7.21
N LEU A 37 21.72 8.29 6.60
CA LEU A 37 21.63 7.44 5.41
C LEU A 37 21.82 8.25 4.12
N GLU A 38 22.53 7.69 3.15
CA GLU A 38 22.74 8.30 1.84
C GLU A 38 21.58 7.94 0.90
N ILE A 39 20.77 8.94 0.51
CA ILE A 39 19.64 8.76 -0.41
C ILE A 39 20.09 9.03 -1.85
N VAL A 40 19.89 8.08 -2.75
CA VAL A 40 20.27 8.19 -4.17
C VAL A 40 19.11 8.65 -5.04
N ALA A 41 17.90 8.17 -4.76
CA ALA A 41 16.70 8.51 -5.53
C ALA A 41 15.43 8.31 -4.70
N SER A 42 14.35 8.97 -5.10
CA SER A 42 13.01 8.76 -4.55
C SER A 42 12.04 8.31 -5.63
N PHE A 43 11.27 7.26 -5.33
CA PHE A 43 10.26 6.68 -6.21
C PHE A 43 8.88 6.90 -5.59
N GLN A 44 7.96 7.44 -6.38
CA GLN A 44 6.62 7.82 -5.91
C GLN A 44 5.54 7.23 -6.79
N GLU A 45 4.62 6.45 -6.23
CA GLU A 45 3.57 5.80 -7.00
C GLU A 45 2.17 6.03 -6.41
N ALA A 46 1.20 6.36 -7.26
CA ALA A 46 -0.20 6.57 -6.91
C ALA A 46 -1.10 5.38 -7.35
N LYS A 47 -0.56 4.15 -7.36
CA LYS A 47 -1.27 2.94 -7.80
C LYS A 47 -1.51 1.99 -6.62
N THR A 48 -2.64 1.26 -6.66
CA THR A 48 -2.96 0.23 -5.66
C THR A 48 -1.96 -0.92 -5.75
N ALA A 49 -1.59 -1.52 -4.61
CA ALA A 49 -0.68 -2.67 -4.53
C ALA A 49 -1.42 -4.02 -4.54
N LYS A 50 -2.73 -4.01 -4.84
CA LYS A 50 -3.57 -5.22 -4.97
C LYS A 50 -3.18 -6.04 -6.20
N GLU A 51 -2.89 -5.38 -7.31
CA GLU A 51 -2.54 -6.03 -8.58
C GLU A 51 -1.04 -5.87 -8.88
N PRO A 52 -0.38 -6.90 -9.43
CA PRO A 52 0.96 -6.78 -9.98
C PRO A 52 0.97 -5.85 -11.21
N GLY A 53 2.13 -5.27 -11.54
CA GLY A 53 2.27 -4.32 -12.67
C GLY A 53 2.45 -2.86 -12.24
N ARG A 54 3.31 -2.65 -11.25
CA ARG A 54 3.73 -1.34 -10.73
C ARG A 54 5.01 -0.90 -11.42
N MET A 55 4.91 0.04 -12.37
CA MET A 55 6.04 0.42 -13.23
C MET A 55 7.19 1.02 -12.42
N LYS A 56 6.90 1.95 -11.50
CA LYS A 56 7.95 2.61 -10.69
C LYS A 56 8.55 1.69 -9.65
N PHE A 57 7.76 0.78 -9.09
CA PHE A 57 8.26 -0.25 -8.19
C PHE A 57 9.19 -1.23 -8.92
N ALA A 58 8.78 -1.70 -10.11
CA ALA A 58 9.62 -2.57 -10.93
C ALA A 58 10.90 -1.87 -11.38
N GLU A 59 10.81 -0.58 -11.75
CA GLU A 59 11.98 0.26 -12.06
C GLU A 59 12.94 0.34 -10.87
N MET A 60 12.44 0.68 -9.67
CA MET A 60 13.25 0.71 -8.45
C MET A 60 13.95 -0.64 -8.19
N LEU A 61 13.23 -1.76 -8.31
CA LEU A 61 13.84 -3.09 -8.13
C LEU A 61 14.92 -3.37 -9.17
N ASN A 62 14.69 -3.04 -10.44
CA ASN A 62 15.68 -3.21 -11.49
C ASN A 62 16.93 -2.34 -11.25
N GLU A 63 16.77 -1.14 -10.70
CA GLU A 63 17.88 -0.25 -10.38
C GLU A 63 18.69 -0.76 -9.17
N ILE A 64 18.03 -1.43 -8.21
CA ILE A 64 18.70 -2.16 -7.12
C ILE A 64 19.45 -3.38 -7.65
N GLU A 65 18.84 -4.15 -8.56
CA GLU A 65 19.50 -5.30 -9.20
C GLU A 65 20.75 -4.88 -9.99
N LYS A 66 20.79 -3.66 -10.54
CA LYS A 66 21.99 -3.05 -11.17
C LYS A 66 23.02 -2.52 -10.16
N GLY A 67 22.77 -2.60 -8.86
CA GLY A 67 23.69 -2.15 -7.80
C GLY A 67 23.71 -0.64 -7.56
N LYS A 68 22.67 0.11 -7.97
CA LYS A 68 22.61 1.56 -7.73
C LYS A 68 22.28 1.93 -6.27
N ALA A 69 21.63 1.03 -5.54
CA ALA A 69 21.34 1.15 -4.12
C ALA A 69 21.45 -0.21 -3.43
N ASP A 70 21.79 -0.18 -2.14
CA ASP A 70 21.90 -1.36 -1.27
C ASP A 70 20.63 -1.58 -0.42
N GLY A 71 19.78 -0.56 -0.28
CA GLY A 71 18.63 -0.62 0.60
C GLY A 71 17.47 0.29 0.20
N ILE A 72 16.35 0.09 0.88
CA ILE A 72 15.11 0.83 0.63
C ILE A 72 14.57 1.38 1.95
N ILE A 73 14.19 2.65 1.94
CA ILE A 73 13.53 3.36 3.02
C ILE A 73 12.08 3.60 2.62
N LEU A 74 11.15 3.18 3.48
CA LEU A 74 9.72 3.36 3.25
C LEU A 74 8.97 3.40 4.57
N TRP A 75 7.78 4.00 4.55
CA TRP A 75 7.06 4.29 5.78
C TRP A 75 6.64 3.03 6.55
N HIS A 76 6.06 2.03 5.86
CA HIS A 76 5.56 0.80 6.48
C HIS A 76 5.57 -0.38 5.47
N PRO A 77 5.75 -1.65 5.92
CA PRO A 77 5.81 -2.83 5.03
C PRO A 77 4.61 -3.01 4.09
N ASP A 78 3.40 -2.65 4.53
CA ASP A 78 2.17 -2.69 3.71
C ASP A 78 2.23 -1.78 2.46
N ARG A 79 3.16 -0.83 2.40
CA ARG A 79 3.42 0.02 1.24
C ARG A 79 4.23 -0.68 0.18
N LEU A 80 5.03 -1.67 0.58
CA LEU A 80 5.93 -2.41 -0.29
C LEU A 80 5.17 -3.47 -1.11
N ALA A 81 4.34 -4.29 -0.48
CA ALA A 81 3.51 -5.29 -1.16
C ALA A 81 2.19 -5.57 -0.42
N ARG A 82 1.09 -5.68 -1.18
CA ARG A 82 -0.21 -6.18 -0.70
C ARG A 82 -0.69 -7.40 -1.50
N ASN A 83 0.20 -8.00 -2.28
CA ASN A 83 -0.01 -9.22 -3.03
C ASN A 83 1.16 -10.18 -2.82
N SER A 84 0.91 -11.48 -3.02
CA SER A 84 1.89 -12.53 -2.78
C SER A 84 3.05 -12.54 -3.79
N VAL A 85 2.83 -12.00 -5.00
CA VAL A 85 3.84 -11.99 -6.07
C VAL A 85 4.94 -10.98 -5.76
N ASP A 86 4.56 -9.73 -5.51
CA ASP A 86 5.51 -8.65 -5.21
C ASP A 86 6.21 -8.93 -3.87
N GLY A 87 5.45 -9.37 -2.85
CA GLY A 87 6.01 -9.72 -1.54
C GLY A 87 7.07 -10.81 -1.66
N GLY A 88 6.78 -11.88 -2.40
CA GLY A 88 7.74 -12.95 -2.69
C GLY A 88 8.97 -12.45 -3.43
N ARG A 89 8.82 -11.53 -4.41
CA ARG A 89 9.95 -10.93 -5.13
C ARG A 89 10.87 -10.15 -4.19
N ILE A 90 10.33 -9.37 -3.27
CA ILE A 90 11.13 -8.64 -2.27
C ILE A 90 11.90 -9.61 -1.39
N ILE A 91 11.21 -10.61 -0.83
CA ILE A 91 11.83 -11.61 0.05
C ILE A 91 12.97 -12.32 -0.68
N HIS A 92 12.75 -12.72 -1.93
CA HIS A 92 13.78 -13.32 -2.77
C HIS A 92 14.98 -12.40 -3.00
N LEU A 93 14.75 -11.11 -3.23
CA LEU A 93 15.84 -10.14 -3.42
C LEU A 93 16.64 -9.88 -2.14
N VAL A 94 15.99 -9.90 -0.98
CA VAL A 94 16.67 -9.82 0.32
C VAL A 94 17.48 -11.10 0.58
N ASP A 95 16.90 -12.26 0.31
CA ASP A 95 17.55 -13.57 0.50
C ASP A 95 18.79 -13.73 -0.41
N ARG A 96 18.73 -13.22 -1.64
CA ARG A 96 19.90 -13.14 -2.54
C ARG A 96 20.94 -12.08 -2.15
N GLY A 97 20.69 -11.27 -1.13
CA GLY A 97 21.58 -10.20 -0.69
C GLY A 97 21.65 -8.99 -1.63
N LEU A 98 20.72 -8.88 -2.59
CA LEU A 98 20.61 -7.72 -3.48
C LEU A 98 20.02 -6.53 -2.73
N ILE A 99 19.01 -6.78 -1.89
CA ILE A 99 18.52 -5.81 -0.90
C ILE A 99 19.17 -6.16 0.43
N LYS A 100 20.17 -5.38 0.84
CA LYS A 100 20.91 -5.58 2.10
C LYS A 100 20.21 -4.96 3.29
N SER A 101 19.37 -3.95 3.08
CA SER A 101 18.73 -3.22 4.18
C SER A 101 17.35 -2.69 3.79
N LEU A 102 16.34 -3.02 4.58
CA LEU A 102 15.02 -2.38 4.52
C LEU A 102 14.81 -1.60 5.81
N LYS A 103 14.48 -0.33 5.69
CA LYS A 103 14.32 0.59 6.82
C LYS A 103 12.92 1.17 6.82
N PHE A 104 12.31 1.18 7.99
CA PHE A 104 10.98 1.74 8.21
C PHE A 104 10.95 2.54 9.51
N PRO A 105 10.32 3.73 9.54
CA PRO A 105 10.07 4.45 10.78
C PRO A 105 9.17 3.69 11.76
N THR A 106 8.21 2.92 11.25
CA THR A 106 7.18 2.25 12.08
C THR A 106 7.46 0.78 12.35
N PHE A 107 8.50 0.20 11.74
CA PHE A 107 8.72 -1.24 11.76
C PHE A 107 10.21 -1.57 11.77
N TRP A 108 10.63 -2.39 12.73
CA TRP A 108 12.01 -2.87 12.77
C TRP A 108 12.18 -4.11 11.90
N PHE A 109 13.15 -4.07 11.00
CA PHE A 109 13.50 -5.20 10.14
C PHE A 109 15.01 -5.36 10.05
N GLU A 110 15.45 -6.61 10.13
CA GLU A 110 16.82 -7.02 9.82
C GLU A 110 16.80 -8.17 8.82
N PRO A 111 17.78 -8.26 7.90
CA PRO A 111 17.88 -9.31 6.90
C PRO A 111 18.40 -10.63 7.51
N THR A 112 17.79 -11.07 8.61
CA THR A 112 18.03 -12.38 9.24
C THR A 112 16.91 -13.35 8.84
N PRO A 113 17.10 -14.67 8.97
CA PRO A 113 16.01 -15.64 8.72
C PRO A 113 14.74 -15.32 9.53
N GLN A 114 14.91 -14.88 10.77
CA GLN A 114 13.83 -14.45 11.65
C GLN A 114 13.15 -13.16 11.13
N GLY A 115 13.93 -12.19 10.66
CA GLY A 115 13.41 -10.96 10.06
C GLY A 115 12.65 -11.24 8.75
N LEU A 116 13.16 -12.11 7.88
CA LEU A 116 12.48 -12.57 6.67
C LEU A 116 11.16 -13.27 6.97
N PHE A 117 11.12 -14.09 8.02
CA PHE A 117 9.88 -14.71 8.50
C PHE A 117 8.88 -13.65 8.98
N MET A 118 9.32 -12.69 9.78
CA MET A 118 8.46 -11.60 10.26
C MET A 118 7.94 -10.73 9.10
N LEU A 119 8.79 -10.45 8.11
CA LEU A 119 8.40 -9.70 6.91
C LEU A 119 7.35 -10.45 6.09
N ASN A 120 7.49 -11.76 5.94
CA ASN A 120 6.48 -12.63 5.33
C ASN A 120 5.12 -12.52 6.05
N ILE A 121 5.12 -12.60 7.38
CA ILE A 121 3.90 -12.45 8.19
C ILE A 121 3.28 -11.06 7.96
N ALA A 122 4.09 -10.00 7.96
CA ALA A 122 3.60 -8.63 7.75
C ALA A 122 2.94 -8.45 6.37
N PHE A 123 3.52 -9.04 5.31
CA PHE A 123 2.89 -9.06 3.99
C PHE A 123 1.61 -9.90 3.98
N GLY A 124 1.61 -11.05 4.65
CA GLY A 124 0.42 -11.91 4.80
C GLY A 124 -0.73 -11.19 5.50
N GLN A 125 -0.46 -10.50 6.61
CA GLN A 125 -1.44 -9.70 7.35
C GLN A 125 -2.00 -8.55 6.50
N SER A 126 -1.12 -7.88 5.74
CA SER A 126 -1.52 -6.81 4.83
C SER A 126 -2.47 -7.31 3.74
N LYS A 127 -2.19 -8.48 3.15
CA LYS A 127 -3.05 -9.14 2.17
C LYS A 127 -4.40 -9.56 2.79
N TYR A 128 -4.36 -10.25 3.93
CA TYR A 128 -5.56 -10.68 4.65
C TYR A 128 -6.50 -9.49 4.96
N TYR A 129 -5.93 -8.37 5.45
CA TYR A 129 -6.72 -7.19 5.76
C TYR A 129 -7.48 -6.67 4.54
N VAL A 130 -6.80 -6.60 3.39
CA VAL A 130 -7.39 -6.13 2.13
C VAL A 130 -8.47 -7.08 1.62
N ASP A 131 -8.22 -8.38 1.66
CA ASP A 131 -9.16 -9.41 1.20
C ASP A 131 -10.40 -9.44 2.10
N SER A 132 -10.21 -9.41 3.43
CA SER A 132 -11.29 -9.36 4.42
C SER A 132 -12.14 -8.09 4.26
N LEU A 133 -11.52 -6.94 4.00
CA LEU A 133 -12.25 -5.70 3.72
C LEU A 133 -13.12 -5.85 2.47
N SER A 134 -12.58 -6.44 1.40
CA SER A 134 -13.34 -6.70 0.17
C SER A 134 -14.55 -7.62 0.41
N GLU A 135 -14.35 -8.71 1.17
CA GLU A 135 -15.44 -9.62 1.52
C GLU A 135 -16.52 -8.95 2.36
N ASN A 136 -16.13 -8.14 3.34
CA ASN A 136 -17.06 -7.40 4.20
C ASN A 136 -17.86 -6.38 3.39
N THR A 137 -17.23 -5.66 2.46
CA THR A 137 -17.94 -4.76 1.54
C THR A 137 -18.94 -5.54 0.68
N LYS A 138 -18.54 -6.66 0.06
CA LYS A 138 -19.43 -7.51 -0.74
C LYS A 138 -20.59 -8.07 0.08
N ARG A 139 -20.35 -8.44 1.35
CA ARG A 139 -21.38 -8.89 2.28
C ARG A 139 -22.39 -7.78 2.57
N GLY A 140 -21.91 -6.57 2.84
CA GLY A 140 -22.76 -5.40 3.05
C GLY A 140 -23.63 -5.06 1.83
N LEU A 141 -23.05 -5.12 0.61
CA LEU A 141 -23.80 -4.91 -0.63
C LEU A 141 -24.87 -5.99 -0.84
N ARG A 142 -24.55 -7.27 -0.59
CA ARG A 142 -25.53 -8.37 -0.65
C ARG A 142 -26.67 -8.19 0.36
N GLN A 143 -26.36 -7.72 1.58
CA GLN A 143 -27.39 -7.46 2.58
C GLN A 143 -28.33 -6.32 2.14
N LYS A 144 -27.81 -5.25 1.54
CA LYS A 144 -28.64 -4.17 0.98
C LYS A 144 -29.62 -4.70 -0.07
N ILE A 145 -29.13 -5.54 -1.00
CA ILE A 145 -29.98 -6.16 -2.03
C ILE A 145 -31.08 -7.00 -1.39
N ARG A 146 -30.76 -7.83 -0.38
CA ARG A 146 -31.75 -8.63 0.36
C ARG A 146 -32.81 -7.78 1.06
N ASN A 147 -32.44 -6.59 1.52
CA ASN A 147 -33.34 -5.63 2.14
C ASN A 147 -34.12 -4.77 1.11
N GLY A 148 -34.01 -5.05 -0.20
CA GLY A 148 -34.64 -4.25 -1.25
C GLY A 148 -34.02 -2.88 -1.47
N VAL A 149 -32.82 -2.62 -0.93
CA VAL A 149 -32.11 -1.34 -1.05
C VAL A 149 -31.06 -1.41 -2.15
N TRP A 150 -31.06 -0.41 -3.05
CA TRP A 150 -30.06 -0.30 -4.10
C TRP A 150 -28.65 -0.11 -3.51
N PRO A 151 -27.68 -0.97 -3.83
CA PRO A 151 -26.40 -1.02 -3.11
C PRO A 151 -25.37 0.01 -3.60
N SER A 152 -25.54 0.52 -4.83
CA SER A 152 -24.57 1.35 -5.56
C SER A 152 -25.04 2.80 -5.71
N TRP A 153 -24.41 3.54 -6.63
CA TRP A 153 -24.83 4.87 -7.04
C TRP A 153 -26.27 4.86 -7.53
N ALA A 154 -27.00 5.91 -7.16
CA ALA A 154 -28.38 6.09 -7.57
C ALA A 154 -28.45 6.11 -9.12
N PRO A 155 -29.39 5.37 -9.73
CA PRO A 155 -29.64 5.47 -11.16
C PRO A 155 -30.01 6.90 -11.56
N VAL A 156 -29.87 7.23 -12.84
CA VAL A 156 -30.31 8.53 -13.38
C VAL A 156 -31.78 8.79 -13.01
N GLY A 157 -32.07 9.99 -12.51
CA GLY A 157 -33.39 10.37 -12.01
C GLY A 157 -33.64 10.07 -10.52
N TYR A 158 -32.68 9.45 -9.83
CA TYR A 158 -32.73 9.21 -8.37
C TYR A 158 -31.55 9.90 -7.67
N LEU A 159 -31.74 10.25 -6.40
CA LEU A 159 -30.71 10.82 -5.54
C LEU A 159 -30.30 9.83 -4.45
N ASN A 160 -29.01 9.80 -4.16
CA ASN A 160 -28.49 9.09 -2.99
C ASN A 160 -28.77 9.90 -1.73
N ASN A 161 -29.67 9.43 -0.87
CA ASN A 161 -29.85 10.09 0.43
C ASN A 161 -28.76 9.61 1.40
N HIS A 162 -27.83 10.50 1.73
CA HIS A 162 -26.69 10.22 2.60
C HIS A 162 -27.07 9.89 4.06
N LYS A 163 -28.25 10.32 4.55
CA LYS A 163 -28.70 10.02 5.92
C LYS A 163 -29.14 8.56 6.07
N ASN A 164 -29.94 8.09 5.11
CA ASN A 164 -30.53 6.75 5.19
C ASN A 164 -29.80 5.72 4.30
N LYS A 165 -28.88 6.17 3.44
CA LYS A 165 -28.15 5.35 2.45
C LYS A 165 -29.08 4.60 1.48
N ILE A 166 -30.19 5.22 1.09
CA ILE A 166 -31.22 4.70 0.17
C ILE A 166 -31.32 5.65 -1.03
N CYS A 167 -31.59 5.11 -2.22
CA CYS A 167 -31.90 5.91 -3.41
C CYS A 167 -33.35 6.42 -3.35
N GLN A 168 -33.57 7.70 -3.59
CA GLN A 168 -34.86 8.38 -3.45
C GLN A 168 -35.19 9.17 -4.70
N ILE A 169 -36.48 9.31 -5.00
CA ILE A 169 -36.93 10.18 -6.08
C ILE A 169 -36.75 11.64 -5.60
N PRO A 170 -36.13 12.53 -6.40
CA PRO A 170 -36.06 13.95 -6.07
C PRO A 170 -37.48 14.50 -5.89
N ARG A 171 -37.73 15.21 -4.77
CA ARG A 171 -39.05 15.84 -4.58
C ARG A 171 -39.28 16.89 -5.69
N PRO A 172 -40.48 16.92 -6.31
CA PRO A 172 -40.83 18.03 -7.19
C PRO A 172 -40.83 19.34 -6.38
N LEU A 173 -40.35 20.41 -7.03
CA LEU A 173 -40.36 21.79 -6.53
C LEU A 173 -41.78 22.29 -6.30
#